data_AF-A0A377TIK6-F1
#
_entry.id   AF-A0A377TIK6-F1
#
_cell.length_a   1.000
_cell.length_b   1.000
_cell.length_c   1.000
_cell.angle_alpha   90.00
_cell.angle_beta   90.00
_cell.angle_gamma   90.00
#
_symmetry.space_group_name_H-M   'P 1'
#
loop_
_entity.id
_entity.type
_entity.pdbx_description
1 polymer ?
#
loop_
_entity_poly.entity_id
_entity_poly.type
_entity_poly.pdbx_seq_one_letter_code
_entity_poly.pdbx_strand_id
1 'polypeptide(L)'
;MKPYQRQFIEFALSKQVLKFGEFTLKSGRKSPYFFNAGLFNTGRDLALLGRFYAEALVDSGIEFDLLFGRPTKESQSPPPPRWR
;
A
#
# COMPACT_ATOMS: atom_id res chain seq x y z
N MET A 1 12.49 14.10 0.38
CA MET A 1 11.18 13.43 0.58
C MET A 1 10.14 14.52 0.77
N LYS A 2 9.04 14.50 0.02
CA LYS A 2 7.98 15.52 0.08
C LYS A 2 7.08 15.27 1.31
N PRO A 3 6.38 16.30 1.84
CA PRO A 3 5.57 16.15 3.05
C PRO A 3 4.55 15.00 2.99
N TYR A 4 3.85 14.84 1.86
CA TYR A 4 2.86 13.76 1.69
C TYR A 4 3.48 12.36 1.74
N GLN A 5 4.71 12.20 1.28
CA GLN A 5 5.43 10.92 1.32
C GLN A 5 5.73 10.53 2.76
N ARG A 6 6.12 11.50 3.60
CA ARG A 6 6.35 11.28 5.03
C ARG A 6 5.05 10.89 5.73
N GLN A 7 4.00 11.68 5.52
CA GLN A 7 2.68 11.45 6.11
C GLN A 7 2.10 10.10 5.70
N PHE A 8 2.32 9.67 4.45
CA PHE A 8 1.89 8.36 3.98
C PHE A 8 2.60 7.22 4.71
N ILE A 9 3.92 7.33 4.94
CA ILE A 9 4.68 6.31 5.69
C ILE A 9 4.21 6.26 7.15
N GLU A 10 4.05 7.41 7.80
CA GLU A 10 3.53 7.50 9.17
C GLU A 10 2.12 6.91 9.27
N PHE A 11 1.26 7.20 8.30
CA PHE A 11 -0.07 6.63 8.18
C PHE A 11 -0.02 5.10 8.01
N ALA A 12 0.80 4.59 7.09
CA ALA A 12 0.96 3.16 6.84
C ALA A 12 1.51 2.40 8.06
N LEU A 13 2.41 3.02 8.83
CA LEU A 13 2.91 2.47 10.09
C LEU A 13 1.81 2.43 11.16
N SER A 14 1.06 3.52 11.33
CA SER A 14 -0.03 3.60 12.32
C SER A 14 -1.14 2.57 12.08
N LYS A 15 -1.39 2.24 10.80
CA LYS A 15 -2.37 1.24 10.38
C LYS A 15 -1.81 -0.18 10.30
N GLN A 16 -0.53 -0.36 10.64
CA GLN A 16 0.20 -1.61 10.49
C GLN A 16 0.14 -2.18 9.07
N VAL A 17 -0.09 -1.33 8.08
CA VAL A 17 -0.01 -1.65 6.65
C VAL A 17 1.45 -1.91 6.30
N LEU A 18 2.36 -1.09 6.82
CA LEU A 18 3.80 -1.31 6.74
C LEU A 18 4.27 -1.96 8.05
N LYS A 19 4.89 -3.14 7.94
CA LYS A 19 5.47 -3.89 9.06
C LYS A 19 6.94 -4.18 8.80
N PHE A 20 7.75 -4.19 9.86
CA PHE A 20 9.15 -4.62 9.85
C PHE A 20 9.30 -5.97 10.55
N GLY A 21 10.20 -6.80 10.05
CA GLY A 21 10.38 -8.20 10.48
C GLY A 21 10.88 -9.06 9.33
N GLU A 22 10.87 -10.38 9.48
CA GLU A 22 11.25 -11.29 8.39
C GLU A 22 10.02 -11.76 7.60
N PHE A 23 9.97 -11.42 6.32
CA PHE A 23 8.89 -11.80 5.41
C PHE A 23 9.42 -12.51 4.18
N THR A 24 8.69 -13.51 3.69
CA THR A 24 8.98 -14.14 2.39
C THR A 24 7.99 -13.61 1.36
N LEU A 25 8.49 -12.95 0.32
CA LEU A 25 7.68 -12.37 -0.75
C LEU A 25 7.21 -13.45 -1.74
N LYS A 26 6.22 -13.13 -2.59
CA LYS A 26 5.74 -14.02 -3.67
C LYS A 26 6.84 -14.45 -4.65
N SER A 27 7.92 -13.67 -4.75
CA SER A 27 9.12 -13.99 -5.52
C SER A 27 10.08 -14.96 -4.83
N GLY A 28 9.79 -15.39 -3.59
CA GLY A 28 10.67 -16.19 -2.74
C GLY A 28 11.75 -15.39 -2.01
N ARG A 29 11.88 -14.08 -2.26
CA ARG A 29 12.86 -13.22 -1.59
C ARG A 29 12.50 -13.01 -0.11
N LYS A 30 13.50 -13.09 0.77
CA LYS A 30 13.39 -12.61 2.16
C LYS A 30 13.47 -11.07 2.18
N SER A 31 12.50 -10.44 2.84
CA SER A 31 12.38 -8.98 2.95
C SER A 31 12.32 -8.59 4.43
N PRO A 32 13.03 -7.52 4.86
CA PRO A 32 12.97 -7.01 6.22
C PRO A 32 11.69 -6.20 6.51
N TYR A 33 10.82 -6.04 5.52
CA TYR A 33 9.52 -5.38 5.65
C TYR A 33 8.46 -5.98 4.73
N PHE A 34 7.20 -5.75 5.08
CA PHE A 34 6.04 -6.11 4.27
C PHE A 34 5.03 -4.98 4.25
N PHE A 35 4.39 -4.78 3.09
CA PHE A 35 3.37 -3.76 2.87
C PHE A 35 2.06 -4.40 2.44
N ASN A 36 1.03 -4.31 3.28
CA ASN A 36 -0.31 -4.86 3.03
C ASN A 36 -1.36 -3.75 2.90
N ALA A 37 -1.55 -3.25 1.68
CA ALA A 37 -2.55 -2.22 1.38
C ALA A 37 -4.00 -2.64 1.74
N GLY A 38 -4.29 -3.95 1.85
CA GLY A 38 -5.61 -4.45 2.22
C GLY A 38 -6.04 -4.10 3.65
N LEU A 39 -5.12 -3.65 4.50
CA LEU A 39 -5.46 -3.14 5.84
C LEU A 39 -6.03 -1.70 5.80
N PHE A 40 -5.97 -1.01 4.67
CA PHE A 40 -6.77 0.20 4.45
C PHE A 40 -8.23 -0.16 4.16
N ASN A 41 -8.96 -0.55 5.19
CA ASN A 41 -10.29 -1.17 5.07
C ASN A 41 -11.45 -0.34 5.65
N THR A 42 -11.18 0.89 6.10
CA THR A 42 -12.22 1.83 6.55
C THR A 42 -12.42 2.96 5.54
N GLY A 43 -13.60 3.59 5.56
CA GLY A 43 -13.89 4.72 4.67
C GLY A 43 -12.91 5.89 4.84
N ARG A 44 -12.46 6.15 6.08
CA ARG A 44 -11.43 7.15 6.36
C ARG A 44 -10.09 6.77 5.75
N ASP A 45 -9.72 5.50 5.81
CA ASP A 45 -8.45 5.02 5.28
C ASP A 45 -8.40 5.12 3.76
N LEU A 46 -9.49 4.74 3.09
CA LEU A 46 -9.64 4.88 1.64
C LEU A 46 -9.62 6.35 1.21
N ALA A 47 -10.27 7.25 1.97
CA ALA A 47 -10.25 8.68 1.68
C ALA A 47 -8.84 9.28 1.80
N LEU A 48 -8.08 8.91 2.83
CA LEU A 48 -6.68 9.33 2.99
C LEU A 48 -5.78 8.74 1.91
N LEU A 49 -5.95 7.45 1.61
CA LEU A 49 -5.22 6.77 0.54
C LEU A 49 -5.42 7.50 -0.80
N GLY A 50 -6.67 7.83 -1.14
CA GLY A 50 -6.99 8.59 -2.36
C GLY A 50 -6.30 9.95 -2.41
N ARG A 51 -6.23 10.68 -1.28
CA ARG A 51 -5.52 11.97 -1.20
C ARG A 51 -4.02 11.81 -1.46
N PHE A 52 -3.38 10.81 -0.86
CA PHE A 52 -1.94 10.56 -1.10
C PHE A 52 -1.64 10.22 -2.56
N TYR A 53 -2.47 9.39 -3.19
CA TYR A 53 -2.33 9.08 -4.62
C TYR A 53 -2.57 10.29 -5.51
N ALA A 54 -3.57 11.12 -5.21
CA ALA A 54 -3.86 12.34 -5.95
C ALA A 54 -2.70 13.34 -5.87
N GLU A 55 -2.13 13.53 -4.67
CA GLU A 55 -0.99 14.42 -4.48
C GLU A 55 0.25 13.91 -5.23
N ALA A 56 0.53 12.61 -5.18
CA ALA A 56 1.61 12.00 -5.95
C ALA A 56 1.40 12.13 -7.48
N LEU A 57 0.16 12.06 -7.95
CA LEU A 57 -0.18 12.19 -9.37
C LEU A 57 0.03 13.63 -9.86
N VAL A 58 -0.49 14.62 -9.13
CA VAL A 58 -0.26 16.05 -9.43
C VAL A 58 1.23 16.37 -9.42
N ASP A 59 1.94 15.85 -8.42
CA ASP A 59 3.36 16.05 -8.22
C ASP A 59 4.24 15.41 -9.30
N SER A 60 3.74 14.35 -9.96
CA SER A 60 4.44 13.67 -11.05
C SER A 60 4.51 14.50 -12.33
N GLY A 61 3.61 15.48 -12.50
CA GLY A 61 3.48 16.25 -13.73
C GLY A 61 3.08 15.44 -14.95
N ILE A 62 2.61 14.20 -14.77
CA ILE A 62 2.16 13.33 -15.85
C ILE A 62 0.78 13.82 -16.31
N GLU A 63 0.65 14.09 -17.60
CA GLU A 63 -0.64 14.36 -18.23
C GLU A 63 -1.42 13.05 -18.43
N PHE A 64 -2.72 13.08 -18.16
CA PHE A 64 -3.61 11.94 -18.33
C PHE A 64 -5.03 12.44 -18.61
N ASP A 65 -5.76 11.70 -19.44
CA ASP A 65 -7.18 11.99 -19.72
C ASP A 65 -8.12 11.16 -18.83
N LEU A 66 -7.65 10.03 -18.33
CA LEU A 66 -8.46 9.06 -17.61
C LEU A 66 -7.65 8.27 -16.58
N LEU A 67 -8.21 8.12 -15.38
CA LEU A 67 -7.67 7.24 -14.34
C LEU A 67 -8.41 5.89 -14.38
N PHE A 68 -7.70 4.82 -14.69
CA PHE A 68 -8.27 3.47 -14.80
C PHE A 68 -7.97 2.60 -13.57
N GLY A 69 -9.02 2.15 -12.87
CA GLY A 69 -8.93 1.18 -11.78
C GLY A 69 -9.12 -0.25 -12.30
N ARG A 70 -8.11 -1.12 -12.14
CA ARG A 70 -8.27 -2.55 -12.47
C ARG A 70 -9.27 -3.20 -11.50
N PRO A 71 -10.23 -4.00 -11.99
CA PRO A 71 -11.09 -4.79 -11.11
C PRO A 71 -10.23 -5.72 -10.25
N THR A 72 -10.58 -5.87 -8.97
CA THR A 72 -9.90 -6.80 -8.08
C THR A 72 -10.08 -8.21 -8.60
N LYS A 73 -8.98 -8.86 -9.03
CA LYS A 73 -8.97 -10.31 -9.17
C LYS A 73 -9.25 -10.90 -7.79
N GLU A 74 -10.24 -11.78 -7.70
CA GLU A 74 -10.47 -12.61 -6.53
C GLU A 74 -9.14 -13.24 -6.11
N SER A 75 -8.67 -12.84 -4.93
CA SER A 75 -7.41 -13.33 -4.38
C SER A 75 -7.66 -14.76 -3.95
N GLN A 76 -7.22 -15.74 -4.76
CA GLN A 76 -6.68 -16.96 -4.19
C GLN A 76 -5.49 -16.53 -3.31
N SER A 77 -5.80 -16.12 -2.09
CA SER A 77 -4.82 -15.79 -1.08
C SER A 77 -4.12 -17.10 -0.73
N PRO A 78 -2.81 -17.26 -0.97
CA PRO A 78 -2.10 -18.38 -0.37
C PRO A 78 -2.27 -18.29 1.15
N PRO A 79 -2.30 -19.44 1.86
CA PRO A 79 -2.50 -19.46 3.30
C PRO A 79 -1.47 -18.57 4.00
N PRO A 80 -1.84 -17.96 5.14
CA PRO A 80 -0.92 -17.12 5.90
C PRO A 80 0.36 -17.91 6.20
N PRO A 81 1.54 -17.23 6.25
CA PRO A 81 2.79 -17.88 6.56
C PRO A 81 2.64 -18.63 7.90
N ARG A 82 2.91 -19.93 7.88
CA ARG A 82 2.98 -20.72 9.11
C ARG A 82 4.21 -20.24 9.87
N TRP A 83 3.97 -19.62 11.02
CA TRP A 83 5.00 -19.37 12.02
C TRP A 83 5.48 -20.74 12.53
N ARG A 84 6.78 -21.03 12.34
CA ARG A 84 7.49 -22.07 13.08
C ARG A 84 8.24 -21.41 14.22
#